data_AF-A4ZYW6-F1
#
_entry.id   AF-A4ZYW6-F1
#
_cell.length_a   1.000
_cell.length_b   1.000
_cell.length_c   1.000
_cell.angle_alpha   90.00
_cell.angle_beta   90.00
_cell.angle_gamma   90.00
#
_symmetry.space_group_name_H-M   'P 1'
#
loop_
_entity.id
_entity.type
_entity.pdbx_description
1 polymer ?
#
loop_
_entity_poly.entity_id
_entity_poly.type
_entity_poly.pdbx_seq_one_letter_code
_entity_poly.pdbx_strand_id
1 'polypeptide(L)' 'RWIGTNLAGASLKESDLSRGVFSEDVWGQFSLQGANLCHAELDGLDPRKVDTSGIKIAAWQQELILEALGIVVYPD' A
#
# COMPACT_ATOMS: atom_id res chain seq x y z
N ARG A 1 -9.32 -5.91 7.45
CA ARG A 1 -8.13 -6.71 7.79
C ARG A 1 -8.05 -7.85 6.78
N TRP A 2 -7.10 -7.80 5.87
CA TRP A 2 -6.94 -8.68 4.70
C TRP A 2 -5.77 -9.64 4.93
N ILE A 3 -5.90 -10.46 5.98
CA ILE A 3 -4.86 -11.42 6.39
C ILE A 3 -5.30 -12.81 5.95
N GLY A 4 -4.47 -13.53 5.20
CA GLY A 4 -4.78 -14.88 4.71
C GLY A 4 -5.94 -14.93 3.70
N THR A 5 -6.32 -13.81 3.11
CA THR A 5 -7.35 -13.76 2.06
C THR A 5 -6.69 -13.98 0.70
N ASN A 6 -7.22 -14.90 -0.10
CA ASN A 6 -6.79 -15.05 -1.49
C ASN A 6 -7.34 -13.87 -2.31
N LEU A 7 -6.49 -12.86 -2.52
CA LEU A 7 -6.80 -11.69 -3.34
C LEU A 7 -6.20 -11.80 -4.75
N ALA A 8 -5.67 -12.97 -5.13
CA ALA A 8 -5.04 -13.17 -6.42
C ALA A 8 -6.00 -12.84 -7.58
N GLY A 9 -5.64 -11.83 -8.37
CA GLY A 9 -6.41 -11.36 -9.52
C GLY A 9 -7.60 -10.46 -9.18
N ALA A 10 -7.84 -10.14 -7.89
CA ALA A 10 -8.89 -9.22 -7.51
C ALA A 10 -8.60 -7.79 -8.02
N SER A 11 -9.65 -7.05 -8.36
CA SER A 11 -9.56 -5.63 -8.69
C SER A 11 -10.17 -4.81 -7.56
N LEU A 12 -9.33 -4.05 -6.86
CA LEU A 12 -9.70 -3.07 -5.84
C LEU A 12 -9.39 -1.64 -6.31
N LYS A 13 -9.36 -1.43 -7.63
CA LYS A 13 -9.14 -0.10 -8.24
C LYS A 13 -10.19 0.88 -7.72
N GLU A 14 -9.76 2.12 -7.47
CA GLU A 14 -10.60 3.24 -6.99
C GLU A 14 -11.39 2.97 -5.70
N SER A 15 -11.12 1.85 -5.01
CA SER A 15 -11.84 1.45 -3.81
C SER A 15 -11.36 2.23 -2.59
N ASP A 16 -12.25 2.43 -1.62
CA ASP A 16 -11.87 2.95 -0.31
C ASP A 16 -11.34 1.81 0.57
N LEU A 17 -10.02 1.80 0.76
CA LEU A 17 -9.29 0.84 1.59
C LEU A 17 -8.64 1.54 2.78
N SER A 18 -9.10 2.75 3.11
CA SER A 18 -8.57 3.53 4.22
C SER A 18 -8.70 2.78 5.54
N ARG A 19 -7.71 2.93 6.41
CA ARG A 19 -7.62 2.18 7.68
C ARG A 19 -7.59 0.65 7.50
N GLY A 20 -7.31 0.18 6.28
CA GLY A 20 -7.10 -1.22 5.97
C GLY A 20 -5.86 -1.77 6.66
N VAL A 21 -5.88 -3.07 6.94
CA VAL A 21 -4.72 -3.81 7.44
C VAL A 21 -4.44 -4.90 6.44
N PHE A 22 -3.23 -4.94 5.89
CA PHE A 22 -2.79 -5.88 4.86
C PHE A 22 -1.58 -6.66 5.36
N SER A 23 -1.44 -7.90 4.92
CA SER A 23 -0.22 -8.67 5.16
C SER A 23 0.80 -8.41 4.05
N GLU A 24 2.08 -8.43 4.37
CA GLU A 24 3.15 -8.11 3.40
C GLU A 24 3.08 -8.98 2.14
N ASP A 25 2.63 -10.23 2.27
CA ASP A 25 2.54 -11.22 1.21
C ASP A 25 1.40 -10.96 0.22
N VAL A 26 0.41 -10.12 0.57
CA VAL A 26 -0.74 -9.87 -0.31
C VAL A 26 -0.44 -8.81 -1.37
N TRP A 27 0.57 -7.97 -1.18
CA TRP A 27 0.90 -6.90 -2.11
C TRP A 27 1.29 -7.45 -3.50
N GLY A 28 0.73 -6.83 -4.54
CA GLY A 28 0.94 -7.28 -5.92
C GLY A 28 0.05 -8.45 -6.37
N GLN A 29 -0.71 -9.07 -5.46
CA GLN A 29 -1.69 -10.09 -5.84
C GLN A 29 -2.97 -9.49 -6.46
N PHE A 30 -3.25 -8.21 -6.20
CA PHE A 30 -4.46 -7.51 -6.65
C PHE A 30 -4.15 -6.12 -7.21
N SER A 31 -5.08 -5.59 -7.99
CA SER A 31 -4.98 -4.25 -8.59
C SER A 31 -5.48 -3.16 -7.63
N LEU A 32 -4.69 -2.09 -7.47
CA LEU A 32 -4.90 -1.00 -6.49
C LEU A 32 -4.95 0.40 -7.10
N GLN A 33 -4.89 0.52 -8.43
CA GLN A 33 -4.77 1.82 -9.09
C GLN A 33 -5.93 2.74 -8.68
N GLY A 34 -5.61 3.97 -8.28
CA GLY A 34 -6.59 4.95 -7.81
C GLY A 34 -7.16 4.70 -6.40
N ALA A 35 -6.80 3.61 -5.72
CA ALA A 35 -7.37 3.26 -4.42
C ALA A 35 -6.97 4.24 -3.31
N ASN A 36 -7.83 4.40 -2.31
CA ASN A 36 -7.55 5.16 -1.11
C ASN A 36 -6.94 4.25 -0.03
N LEU A 37 -5.64 4.40 0.24
CA LEU A 37 -4.92 3.69 1.30
C LEU A 37 -4.58 4.60 2.49
N CYS A 38 -5.21 5.76 2.61
CA CYS A 38 -5.00 6.67 3.73
C CYS A 38 -5.22 5.95 5.07
N HIS A 39 -4.25 6.05 5.97
CA HIS A 39 -4.24 5.40 7.28
C HIS A 39 -4.26 3.86 7.28
N ALA A 40 -4.04 3.21 6.13
CA ALA A 40 -3.81 1.78 6.09
C ALA A 40 -2.41 1.40 6.59
N GLU A 41 -2.26 0.19 7.11
CA GLU A 41 -0.95 -0.42 7.37
C GLU A 41 -0.34 -0.81 6.01
N LEU A 42 0.81 -0.21 5.68
CA LEU A 42 1.51 -0.38 4.40
C LEU A 42 2.77 -1.24 4.52
N ASP A 43 2.93 -1.98 5.63
CA ASP A 43 4.06 -2.86 5.85
C ASP A 43 4.25 -3.81 4.66
N GLY A 44 5.47 -3.86 4.14
CA GLY A 44 5.84 -4.66 2.97
C GLY A 44 5.37 -4.13 1.60
N LEU A 45 4.65 -3.00 1.53
CA LEU A 45 4.29 -2.39 0.24
C LEU A 45 5.54 -1.83 -0.44
N ASP A 46 6.01 -2.52 -1.47
CA ASP A 46 7.14 -2.08 -2.29
C ASP A 46 6.65 -1.46 -3.61
N PRO A 47 6.77 -0.13 -3.80
CA PRO A 47 6.34 0.54 -5.03
C PRO A 47 7.14 0.12 -6.28
N ARG A 48 8.25 -0.62 -6.13
CA ARG A 48 8.99 -1.21 -7.27
C ARG A 48 8.34 -2.50 -7.77
N LYS A 49 7.45 -3.11 -6.97
CA LYS A 49 6.79 -4.40 -7.24
C LYS A 49 5.29 -4.26 -7.49
N VAL A 50 4.70 -3.16 -7.04
CA VAL A 50 3.26 -2.89 -7.14
C VAL A 50 3.04 -1.64 -7.99
N ASP A 51 2.07 -1.69 -8.91
CA ASP A 51 1.66 -0.50 -9.64
C ASP A 51 0.88 0.44 -8.70
N THR A 52 1.54 1.51 -8.28
CA THR A 52 1.01 2.51 -7.35
C THR A 52 0.32 3.69 -8.04
N SER A 53 0.01 3.58 -9.34
CA SER A 53 -0.60 4.65 -10.11
C SER A 53 -1.90 5.16 -9.46
N GLY A 54 -1.91 6.44 -9.07
CA GLY A 54 -3.08 7.11 -8.51
C GLY A 54 -3.48 6.70 -7.09
N ILE A 55 -2.71 5.84 -6.41
CA ILE A 55 -2.94 5.50 -5.01
C ILE A 55 -2.86 6.75 -4.14
N LYS A 56 -3.76 6.85 -3.14
CA LYS A 56 -3.78 7.94 -2.16
C LYS A 56 -3.28 7.45 -0.81
N ILE A 57 -2.37 8.19 -0.20
CA ILE A 57 -1.82 7.92 1.14
C ILE A 57 -1.84 9.20 1.99
N ALA A 58 -1.74 9.06 3.30
CA ALA A 58 -1.52 10.16 4.23
C ALA A 58 -0.05 10.58 4.25
N ALA A 59 0.24 11.83 4.61
CA ALA A 59 1.61 12.37 4.61
C ALA A 59 2.59 11.55 5.45
N TRP A 60 2.18 11.09 6.63
CA TRP A 60 3.04 10.28 7.50
C TRP A 60 3.36 8.89 6.91
N GLN A 61 2.51 8.36 6.02
CA GLN A 61 2.79 7.09 5.33
C GLN A 61 3.91 7.22 4.29
N GLN A 62 4.33 8.45 3.95
CA GLN A 62 5.45 8.70 3.04
C GLN A 62 6.74 8.07 3.57
N GLU A 63 6.99 8.11 4.88
CA GLU A 63 8.19 7.55 5.49
C GLU A 63 8.29 6.03 5.23
N LEU A 64 7.18 5.30 5.38
CA LEU A 64 7.12 3.85 5.11
C LEU A 64 7.48 3.52 3.65
N ILE A 65 6.98 4.32 2.70
CA ILE A 65 7.26 4.13 1.27
C ILE A 65 8.72 4.47 0.93
N LEU A 66 9.25 5.54 1.53
CA LEU A 66 10.65 5.94 1.34
C LEU A 66 11.60 4.89 1.94
N GLU A 67 11.30 4.35 3.11
CA GLU A 67 12.05 3.25 3.72
C GLU A 67 12.04 1.99 2.85
N ALA A 68 10.89 1.63 2.26
CA ALA A 68 10.80 0.50 1.33
C ALA A 68 11.68 0.70 0.07
N LEU A 69 11.91 1.95 -0.32
CA LEU A 69 12.83 2.35 -1.39
C LEU A 69 14.30 2.41 -0.93
N GLY A 70 14.59 2.24 0.36
CA GLY A 70 15.93 2.35 0.95
C GLY A 70 16.36 3.78 1.24
N ILE A 71 15.41 4.73 1.29
CA ILE A 71 15.66 6.15 1.60
C ILE A 71 15.44 6.36 3.09
N VAL A 72 16.44 6.95 3.75
CA VAL A 72 16.35 7.35 5.16
C VAL A 72 15.83 8.78 5.23
N VAL A 73 14.73 8.99 5.95
CA VAL A 73 14.14 10.31 6.17
C VAL A 73 14.63 10.83 7.52
N TYR A 74 15.11 12.07 7.55
CA TYR A 74 15.41 12.78 8.79
C TYR A 74 14.34 13.85 9.02
N PRO A 75 13.91 14.06 10.27
CA PRO A 75 13.12 15.24 10.61
C PRO A 75 13.96 16.50 10.37
N ASP A 76 13.30 17.58 9.96
CA ASP A 76 13.90 18.92 9.83
C ASP A 76 14.53 19.42 11.15
#